data_AF-A0A166N5S2-F1
#
_entry.id   AF-A0A166N5S2-F1
#
_cell.length_a   1.000
_cell.length_b   1.000
_cell.length_c   1.000
_cell.angle_alpha   90.00
_cell.angle_beta   90.00
_cell.angle_gamma   90.00
#
_symmetry.space_group_name_H-M   'P 1'
#
loop_
_entity.id
_entity.type
_entity.pdbx_description
1 polymer ?
#
loop_
_entity_poly.entity_id
_entity_poly.type
_entity_poly.pdbx_seq_one_letter_code
_entity_poly.pdbx_strand_id
1 'polypeptide(L)'
;MNGITRNATLAARKQLSAASFVCRTCRQQQQRRQYSSNIPPPPPAPPAAGYAALPSRRLISVAGPDAAKFLQGVITGNIASKEARARQTGFYAAFLNATGRVLHDVFVYPDIAGLGGGVAAESEQAGTRFLIEVDANEAERLAKHIKRYKLRAKLNVRLLAADEATVWHAWDDGGKPITTDAALLSTTTKDPRTPGLGYRLVQGKDTPPPLDLDATTEDSYTIRRYMQGVAEGQDEIIREHALPQETNMDYMNGIDYHKGCYVGQELTIRTKHRGVVRKRILPCMIYDVDRAIPQTLQYRPEQDANHGPEGLPAETIPRETSIGRSGKRGRSAGKWLKGIGNVGLGLCRLEIMTDVVLPGETAASTFDPASEFLLQWGEEDKNNAVKIKAFVPEWLRNGLASAQ
;
A
#
# COMPACT_ATOMS: atom_id res chain seq x y z
N MET A 1 59.50 36.99 3.42
CA MET A 1 60.24 38.24 3.75
C MET A 1 60.10 39.16 2.55
N ASN A 2 59.51 40.34 2.52
CA ASN A 2 58.80 41.26 3.43
C ASN A 2 57.79 41.96 2.49
N GLY A 3 56.49 42.07 2.77
CA GLY A 3 55.94 42.90 3.83
C GLY A 3 55.88 44.37 3.35
N ILE A 4 54.68 44.92 3.13
CA ILE A 4 54.15 46.16 3.74
C ILE A 4 52.97 46.72 2.93
N THR A 5 51.87 46.84 3.66
CA THR A 5 50.61 47.55 3.40
C THR A 5 50.75 49.05 3.66
N ARG A 6 49.98 49.90 2.94
CA ARG A 6 49.04 50.90 3.51
C ARG A 6 48.50 51.92 2.48
N ASN A 7 47.18 51.83 2.29
CA ASN A 7 46.15 52.86 2.38
C ASN A 7 46.38 54.33 1.97
N ALA A 8 45.48 54.71 1.05
CA ALA A 8 44.52 55.81 1.12
C ALA A 8 44.98 57.23 0.71
N THR A 9 44.28 57.76 -0.29
CA THR A 9 43.71 59.11 -0.23
C THR A 9 42.48 59.19 -1.14
N LEU A 10 41.35 59.60 -0.53
CA LEU A 10 40.07 59.90 -1.14
C LEU A 10 40.19 61.09 -2.11
N ALA A 11 39.58 60.98 -3.30
CA ALA A 11 39.09 62.12 -4.06
C ALA A 11 37.72 61.80 -4.65
N ALA A 12 36.74 62.61 -4.27
CA ALA A 12 35.32 62.40 -4.47
C ALA A 12 34.88 62.53 -5.94
N ARG A 13 34.10 61.56 -6.42
CA ARG A 13 33.23 61.72 -7.60
C ARG A 13 31.78 61.54 -7.15
N LYS A 14 31.02 62.64 -7.20
CA LYS A 14 29.55 62.68 -7.08
C LYS A 14 28.95 61.75 -8.16
N GLN A 15 28.42 60.61 -7.74
CA GLN A 15 27.43 59.87 -8.52
C GLN A 15 26.05 60.13 -7.90
N LEU A 16 25.21 60.81 -8.67
CA LEU A 16 23.77 60.92 -8.42
C LEU A 16 23.20 59.50 -8.37
N SER A 17 22.62 59.10 -7.24
CA SER A 17 21.90 57.84 -7.17
C SER A 17 20.66 57.92 -8.06
N ALA A 18 20.62 57.09 -9.09
CA ALA A 18 19.36 56.81 -9.77
C ALA A 18 18.49 56.06 -8.75
N ALA A 19 17.52 56.76 -8.15
CA ALA A 19 16.48 56.13 -7.37
C ALA A 19 15.72 55.18 -8.32
N SER A 20 15.97 53.88 -8.18
CA SER A 20 15.23 52.83 -8.89
C SER A 20 13.79 52.86 -8.41
N PHE A 21 12.93 53.59 -9.11
CA PHE A 21 11.48 53.57 -8.87
C PHE A 21 10.93 52.22 -9.33
N VAL A 22 10.97 51.22 -8.46
CA VAL A 22 10.22 49.98 -8.66
C VAL A 22 8.75 50.33 -8.45
N CYS A 23 7.96 50.24 -9.53
CA CYS A 23 6.51 50.41 -9.50
C CYS A 23 5.88 49.57 -8.37
N ARG A 24 5.02 50.16 -7.54
CA ARG A 24 4.32 49.46 -6.43
C ARG A 24 3.58 48.21 -6.92
N THR A 25 3.02 48.25 -8.12
CA THR A 25 2.33 47.12 -8.77
C THR A 25 3.32 46.01 -9.16
N CYS A 26 4.51 46.35 -9.66
CA CYS A 26 5.57 45.39 -9.95
C CYS A 26 6.14 44.77 -8.66
N ARG A 27 6.17 45.52 -7.56
CA ARG A 27 6.59 45.02 -6.24
C ARG A 27 5.56 44.08 -5.61
N GLN A 28 4.26 44.31 -5.84
CA GLN A 28 3.18 43.39 -5.47
C GLN A 28 3.16 42.12 -6.35
N GLN A 29 3.46 42.23 -7.65
CA GLN A 29 3.61 41.05 -8.52
C GLN A 29 4.85 40.22 -8.17
N GLN A 30 5.96 40.85 -7.75
CA GLN A 30 7.14 40.11 -7.27
C GLN A 30 6.92 39.39 -5.93
N GLN A 31 5.99 39.84 -5.09
CA GLN A 31 5.55 39.09 -3.89
C GLN A 31 4.66 37.90 -4.23
N ARG A 32 4.07 37.85 -5.43
CA ARG A 32 3.41 36.67 -6.01
C ARG A 32 4.34 35.90 -6.95
N ARG A 33 5.60 35.73 -6.57
CA ARG A 33 6.39 34.63 -7.15
C ARG A 33 5.75 33.34 -6.66
N GLN A 34 4.95 32.72 -7.52
CA GLN A 34 4.69 31.28 -7.44
C GLN A 34 6.08 30.63 -7.48
N TYR A 35 6.55 30.14 -6.34
CA TYR A 35 7.64 29.20 -6.33
C TYR A 35 7.17 28.04 -7.21
N SER A 36 7.79 27.87 -8.37
CA SER A 36 7.63 26.66 -9.17
C SER A 36 8.23 25.53 -8.36
N SER A 37 7.44 24.94 -7.47
CA SER A 37 7.76 23.64 -6.91
C SER A 37 7.65 22.65 -8.07
N ASN A 38 8.72 21.91 -8.37
CA ASN A 38 8.70 20.80 -9.32
C ASN A 38 7.87 19.61 -8.81
N ILE A 39 6.82 19.88 -8.01
CA ILE A 39 5.95 18.88 -7.43
C ILE A 39 4.88 18.58 -8.48
N PRO A 40 4.82 17.35 -9.02
CA PRO A 40 3.76 16.96 -9.94
C PRO A 40 2.40 17.14 -9.27
N PRO A 41 1.37 17.59 -9.99
CA PRO A 41 0.02 17.62 -9.43
C PRO A 41 -0.42 16.20 -9.02
N PRO A 42 -1.22 16.06 -7.97
CA PRO A 42 -1.74 14.77 -7.57
C PRO A 42 -2.59 14.15 -8.69
N PRO A 43 -2.65 12.81 -8.80
CA PRO A 43 -3.55 12.14 -9.74
C PRO A 43 -5.01 12.58 -9.60
N PRO A 44 -5.83 12.48 -10.66
CA PRO A 44 -7.25 12.79 -10.55
C PRO A 44 -7.97 11.80 -9.62
N ALA A 45 -9.18 12.16 -9.18
CA ALA A 45 -9.99 11.27 -8.36
C ALA A 45 -10.33 9.99 -9.14
N PRO A 46 -10.27 8.80 -8.51
CA PRO A 46 -10.60 7.55 -9.18
C PRO A 46 -12.05 7.57 -9.71
N PRO A 47 -12.31 7.06 -10.93
CA PRO A 47 -13.68 6.92 -11.42
C PRO A 47 -14.45 5.88 -10.60
N ALA A 48 -15.79 5.99 -10.62
CA ALA A 48 -16.67 5.05 -9.94
C ALA A 48 -16.64 3.63 -10.56
N ALA A 49 -16.28 3.53 -11.84
CA ALA A 49 -16.09 2.27 -12.55
C ALA A 49 -14.91 2.40 -13.51
N GLY A 50 -14.14 1.34 -13.68
CA GLY A 50 -12.97 1.33 -14.56
C GLY A 50 -12.06 0.14 -14.33
N TYR A 51 -11.00 0.04 -15.13
CA TYR A 51 -9.96 -0.97 -14.97
C TYR A 51 -8.56 -0.38 -15.16
N ALA A 52 -7.57 -0.94 -14.46
CA ALA A 52 -6.17 -0.52 -14.53
C ALA A 52 -5.24 -1.73 -14.68
N ALA A 53 -4.20 -1.59 -15.50
CA ALA A 53 -3.05 -2.48 -15.46
C ALA A 53 -2.27 -2.22 -14.17
N LEU A 54 -1.70 -3.27 -13.58
CA LEU A 54 -0.91 -3.20 -12.35
C LEU A 54 0.56 -3.55 -12.63
N PRO A 55 1.34 -2.66 -13.26
CA PRO A 55 2.76 -2.90 -13.55
C PRO A 55 3.61 -3.03 -12.27
N SER A 56 3.12 -2.56 -11.12
CA SER A 56 3.74 -2.82 -9.82
C SER A 56 3.64 -4.29 -9.37
N ARG A 57 2.95 -5.15 -10.13
CA ARG A 57 2.75 -6.58 -9.82
C ARG A 57 3.33 -7.46 -10.91
N ARG A 58 3.93 -8.58 -10.51
CA ARG A 58 4.53 -9.58 -11.40
C ARG A 58 4.12 -10.99 -11.02
N LEU A 59 4.17 -11.89 -12.01
CA LEU A 59 3.71 -13.26 -11.87
C LEU A 59 4.88 -14.24 -11.87
N ILE A 60 4.83 -15.19 -10.94
CA ILE A 60 5.74 -16.34 -10.86
C ILE A 60 4.92 -17.60 -11.09
N SER A 61 5.26 -18.35 -12.13
CA SER A 61 4.72 -19.69 -12.39
C SER A 61 5.41 -20.70 -11.48
N VAL A 62 4.59 -21.51 -10.79
CA VAL A 62 4.99 -22.65 -9.99
C VAL A 62 4.21 -23.87 -10.47
N ALA A 63 4.91 -24.80 -11.14
CA ALA A 63 4.27 -25.92 -11.83
C ALA A 63 4.99 -27.25 -11.56
N GLY A 64 4.23 -28.30 -11.25
CA GLY A 64 4.69 -29.66 -11.05
C GLY A 64 3.83 -30.43 -10.04
N PRO A 65 3.98 -31.77 -9.96
CA PRO A 65 3.13 -32.62 -9.11
C PRO A 65 3.21 -32.26 -7.61
N ASP A 66 4.32 -31.69 -7.14
CA ASP A 66 4.48 -31.28 -5.74
C ASP A 66 4.07 -29.81 -5.47
N ALA A 67 3.62 -29.05 -6.47
CA ALA A 67 3.38 -27.61 -6.35
C ALA A 67 2.37 -27.27 -5.24
N ALA A 68 1.19 -27.90 -5.24
CA ALA A 68 0.17 -27.64 -4.23
C ALA A 68 0.65 -27.98 -2.81
N LYS A 69 1.31 -29.14 -2.65
CA LYS A 69 1.85 -29.58 -1.35
C LYS A 69 2.93 -28.63 -0.85
N PHE A 70 3.82 -28.18 -1.74
CA PHE A 70 4.86 -27.20 -1.40
C PHE A 70 4.22 -25.89 -0.95
N LEU A 71 3.32 -25.30 -1.76
CA LEU A 71 2.66 -24.03 -1.43
C LEU A 71 1.87 -24.11 -0.13
N GLN A 72 1.16 -25.23 0.09
CA GLN A 72 0.42 -25.47 1.34
C GLN A 72 1.32 -25.34 2.58
N GLY A 73 2.60 -25.70 2.50
CA GLY A 73 3.54 -25.61 3.62
C GLY A 73 4.24 -24.27 3.80
N VAL A 74 4.13 -23.32 2.86
CA VAL A 74 4.95 -22.08 2.87
C VAL A 74 4.15 -20.79 2.82
N ILE A 75 2.84 -20.85 2.55
CA ILE A 75 1.95 -19.67 2.54
C ILE A 75 0.94 -19.71 3.69
N THR A 76 0.43 -18.55 4.09
CA THR A 76 -0.60 -18.41 5.15
C THR A 76 -2.00 -18.84 4.71
N GLY A 77 -2.32 -18.72 3.43
CA GLY A 77 -3.59 -19.15 2.85
C GLY A 77 -3.61 -20.66 2.55
N ASN A 78 -4.80 -21.23 2.41
CA ASN A 78 -4.95 -22.65 2.06
C ASN A 78 -4.91 -22.85 0.54
N ILE A 79 -4.37 -23.95 0.03
CA ILE A 79 -4.39 -24.21 -1.42
C ILE A 79 -5.75 -24.76 -1.88
N ALA A 80 -6.51 -25.35 -0.97
CA ALA A 80 -7.89 -25.79 -1.16
C ALA A 80 -8.88 -24.75 -0.60
N SER A 81 -10.13 -24.76 -1.08
CA SER A 81 -11.23 -24.04 -0.41
C SER A 81 -12.02 -24.99 0.50
N LYS A 82 -12.91 -24.44 1.32
CA LYS A 82 -13.79 -25.25 2.19
C LYS A 82 -14.82 -26.01 1.36
N GLU A 83 -15.21 -25.42 0.23
CA GLU A 83 -16.26 -25.90 -0.67
C GLU A 83 -15.73 -26.84 -1.75
N ALA A 84 -14.44 -26.74 -2.11
CA ALA A 84 -13.84 -27.51 -3.17
C ALA A 84 -12.40 -27.95 -2.83
N ARG A 85 -12.11 -29.21 -3.17
CA ARG A 85 -10.77 -29.81 -3.00
C ARG A 85 -9.69 -29.09 -3.82
N ALA A 86 -10.08 -28.38 -4.88
CA ALA A 86 -9.24 -27.49 -5.67
C ALA A 86 -9.92 -26.13 -5.86
N ARG A 87 -9.20 -25.04 -5.63
CA ARG A 87 -9.69 -23.69 -5.91
C ARG A 87 -9.82 -23.45 -7.41
N GLN A 88 -10.82 -22.67 -7.80
CA GLN A 88 -11.04 -22.21 -9.18
C GLN A 88 -10.65 -20.75 -9.38
N THR A 89 -10.61 -19.97 -8.30
CA THR A 89 -10.24 -18.55 -8.30
C THR A 89 -9.02 -18.32 -7.43
N GLY A 90 -8.39 -17.17 -7.61
CA GLY A 90 -7.26 -16.74 -6.81
C GLY A 90 -7.65 -16.43 -5.36
N PHE A 91 -6.65 -16.37 -4.49
CA PHE A 91 -6.82 -16.00 -3.09
C PHE A 91 -5.62 -15.23 -2.57
N TYR A 92 -5.86 -14.39 -1.57
CA TYR A 92 -4.82 -13.60 -0.92
C TYR A 92 -4.10 -14.45 0.14
N ALA A 93 -2.79 -14.29 0.24
CA ALA A 93 -1.94 -14.98 1.20
C ALA A 93 -0.64 -14.20 1.43
N ALA A 94 0.23 -14.75 2.27
CA ALA A 94 1.58 -14.23 2.46
C ALA A 94 2.59 -15.37 2.60
N PHE A 95 3.83 -15.10 2.20
CA PHE A 95 5.01 -15.84 2.63
C PHE A 95 5.51 -15.22 3.94
N LEU A 96 5.78 -16.04 4.95
CA LEU A 96 6.37 -15.58 6.21
C LEU A 96 7.79 -16.11 6.36
N ASN A 97 8.59 -15.44 7.18
CA ASN A 97 9.83 -16.01 7.68
C ASN A 97 9.54 -16.97 8.86
N ALA A 98 10.58 -17.66 9.33
CA ALA A 98 10.45 -18.63 10.42
C ALA A 98 9.97 -18.00 11.75
N THR A 99 10.15 -16.69 11.95
CA THR A 99 9.69 -15.96 13.14
C THR A 99 8.26 -15.42 13.01
N GLY A 100 7.58 -15.68 11.89
CA GLY A 100 6.20 -15.27 11.64
C GLY A 100 6.05 -13.81 11.21
N ARG A 101 7.07 -13.22 10.56
CA ARG A 101 7.02 -11.89 9.94
C ARG A 101 6.79 -12.02 8.43
N VAL A 102 6.05 -11.06 7.87
CA VAL A 102 5.72 -11.05 6.44
C VAL A 102 6.99 -10.86 5.62
N LEU A 103 7.21 -11.76 4.65
CA LEU A 103 8.21 -11.59 3.60
C LEU A 103 7.58 -10.91 2.39
N HIS A 104 6.48 -11.46 1.91
CA HIS A 104 5.75 -10.98 0.74
C HIS A 104 4.25 -11.24 0.93
N ASP A 105 3.43 -10.23 0.67
CA ASP A 105 2.02 -10.37 0.35
C ASP A 105 1.85 -10.87 -1.09
N VAL A 106 0.96 -11.83 -1.29
CA VAL A 106 0.78 -12.47 -2.59
C VAL A 106 -0.68 -12.75 -2.88
N PHE A 107 -1.03 -12.76 -4.17
CA PHE A 107 -2.18 -13.52 -4.65
C PHE A 107 -1.69 -14.81 -5.28
N VAL A 108 -2.41 -15.91 -5.04
CA VAL A 108 -2.13 -17.20 -5.66
C VAL A 108 -3.32 -17.62 -6.51
N TYR A 109 -3.09 -17.84 -7.79
CA TYR A 109 -4.09 -18.23 -8.78
C TYR A 109 -3.85 -19.68 -9.24
N PRO A 110 -4.87 -20.52 -9.31
CA PRO A 110 -4.81 -21.74 -10.11
C PRO A 110 -4.56 -21.36 -11.59
N ASP A 111 -3.52 -21.92 -12.21
CA ASP A 111 -3.21 -21.65 -13.62
C ASP A 111 -4.04 -22.55 -14.54
N ILE A 112 -5.34 -22.27 -14.61
CA ILE A 112 -6.30 -23.03 -15.44
C ILE A 112 -6.02 -22.75 -16.92
N ALA A 113 -5.83 -21.47 -17.27
CA ALA A 113 -5.57 -21.02 -18.65
C ALA A 113 -4.17 -21.40 -19.18
N GLY A 114 -3.26 -21.87 -18.32
CA GLY A 114 -1.92 -22.30 -18.73
C GLY A 114 -0.97 -21.16 -19.11
N LEU A 115 -1.21 -19.96 -18.55
CA LEU A 115 -0.41 -18.76 -18.82
C LEU A 115 1.04 -18.92 -18.33
N GLY A 116 1.25 -19.79 -17.35
CA GLY A 116 2.53 -19.99 -16.69
C GLY A 116 3.60 -20.66 -17.55
N GLY A 117 3.29 -21.20 -18.74
CA GLY A 117 4.20 -21.72 -19.77
C GLY A 117 5.40 -22.59 -19.30
N GLY A 118 5.51 -23.84 -19.75
CA GLY A 118 6.64 -24.73 -19.43
C GLY A 118 6.48 -26.14 -20.01
N VAL A 119 7.61 -26.89 -20.10
CA VAL A 119 7.77 -28.23 -20.73
C VAL A 119 6.48 -29.04 -20.72
N ALA A 120 6.03 -29.43 -21.94
CA ALA A 120 4.91 -30.31 -22.24
C ALA A 120 4.13 -30.73 -20.99
N ALA A 121 3.01 -30.04 -20.74
CA ALA A 121 2.08 -30.42 -19.69
C ALA A 121 1.49 -31.80 -20.04
N GLU A 122 2.23 -32.88 -19.77
CA GLU A 122 1.76 -34.26 -19.87
C GLU A 122 0.63 -34.55 -18.87
N SER A 123 0.24 -33.56 -18.06
CA SER A 123 -0.95 -33.62 -17.24
C SER A 123 -1.55 -32.22 -17.05
N GLU A 124 -2.68 -31.96 -17.70
CA GLU A 124 -3.66 -30.89 -17.38
C GLU A 124 -4.34 -31.15 -16.01
N GLN A 125 -3.63 -31.75 -15.05
CA GLN A 125 -4.25 -32.15 -13.81
C GLN A 125 -4.41 -30.92 -12.91
N ALA A 126 -5.67 -30.64 -12.53
CA ALA A 126 -6.00 -29.57 -11.60
C ALA A 126 -5.15 -29.66 -10.33
N GLY A 127 -4.65 -28.52 -9.85
CA GLY A 127 -3.83 -28.43 -8.64
C GLY A 127 -2.32 -28.66 -8.84
N THR A 128 -1.83 -28.73 -10.09
CA THR A 128 -0.40 -28.89 -10.38
C THR A 128 0.29 -27.60 -10.88
N ARG A 129 -0.48 -26.55 -11.21
CA ARG A 129 0.04 -25.28 -11.75
C ARG A 129 -0.59 -24.09 -11.05
N PHE A 130 0.24 -23.16 -10.62
CA PHE A 130 -0.19 -21.93 -9.96
C PHE A 130 0.60 -20.73 -10.47
N LEU A 131 -0.05 -19.57 -10.50
CA LEU A 131 0.61 -18.27 -10.65
C LEU A 131 0.61 -17.58 -9.29
N ILE A 132 1.76 -17.03 -8.92
CA ILE A 132 1.91 -16.21 -7.72
C ILE A 132 2.13 -14.78 -8.17
N GLU A 133 1.17 -13.91 -7.87
CA GLU A 133 1.32 -12.47 -8.01
C GLU A 133 2.02 -11.91 -6.78
N VAL A 134 3.05 -11.10 -7.02
CA VAL A 134 3.86 -10.44 -6.00
C VAL A 134 4.27 -9.05 -6.48
N ASP A 135 4.68 -8.18 -5.56
CA ASP A 135 5.33 -6.90 -5.84
C ASP A 135 6.47 -7.09 -6.88
N ALA A 136 6.45 -6.27 -7.92
CA ALA A 136 7.38 -6.33 -9.04
C ALA A 136 8.85 -6.20 -8.58
N ASN A 137 9.11 -5.37 -7.56
CA ASN A 137 10.46 -5.14 -7.04
C ASN A 137 11.00 -6.34 -6.25
N GLU A 138 10.13 -7.26 -5.84
CA GLU A 138 10.46 -8.40 -4.99
C GLU A 138 10.26 -9.75 -5.70
N ALA A 139 9.75 -9.74 -6.92
CA ALA A 139 9.44 -10.93 -7.70
C ALA A 139 10.66 -11.84 -7.92
N GLU A 140 11.83 -11.27 -8.27
CA GLU A 140 13.05 -12.05 -8.38
C GLU A 140 13.49 -12.67 -7.06
N ARG A 141 13.38 -11.90 -5.96
CA ARG A 141 13.77 -12.35 -4.63
C ARG A 141 12.88 -13.52 -4.19
N LEU A 142 11.57 -13.41 -4.39
CA LEU A 142 10.63 -14.48 -4.08
C LEU A 142 10.86 -15.71 -4.97
N ALA A 143 11.08 -15.53 -6.27
CA ALA A 143 11.39 -16.66 -7.16
C ALA A 143 12.66 -17.41 -6.73
N LYS A 144 13.72 -16.68 -6.35
CA LYS A 144 14.97 -17.25 -5.80
C LYS A 144 14.72 -17.93 -4.45
N HIS A 145 13.88 -17.35 -3.59
CA HIS A 145 13.48 -17.94 -2.31
C HIS A 145 12.78 -19.28 -2.52
N ILE A 146 11.75 -19.34 -3.37
CA ILE A 146 11.03 -20.57 -3.68
C ILE A 146 12.00 -21.63 -4.25
N LYS A 147 12.88 -21.25 -5.20
CA LYS A 147 13.87 -22.17 -5.77
C LYS A 147 14.83 -22.76 -4.72
N ARG A 148 15.26 -21.94 -3.76
CA ARG A 148 16.13 -22.38 -2.65
C ARG A 148 15.43 -23.37 -1.73
N TYR A 149 14.16 -23.12 -1.40
CA TYR A 149 13.41 -23.91 -0.41
C TYR A 149 12.56 -25.04 -1.01
N LYS A 150 12.48 -25.18 -2.34
CA LYS A 150 11.78 -26.32 -2.98
C LYS A 150 12.41 -27.66 -2.62
N LEU A 151 13.70 -27.70 -2.27
CA LEU A 151 14.44 -28.92 -1.94
C LEU A 151 14.19 -30.02 -3.00
N ARG A 152 13.70 -31.19 -2.58
CA ARG A 152 13.39 -32.34 -3.44
C ARG A 152 12.01 -32.26 -4.11
N ALA A 153 11.22 -31.21 -3.86
CA ALA A 153 9.92 -31.05 -4.48
C ALA A 153 10.05 -31.00 -6.00
N LYS A 154 9.28 -31.86 -6.66
CA LYS A 154 9.14 -31.96 -8.12
C LYS A 154 8.26 -30.83 -8.61
N LEU A 155 8.83 -29.64 -8.66
CA LEU A 155 8.23 -28.43 -9.22
C LEU A 155 9.28 -27.56 -9.90
N ASN A 156 8.81 -26.81 -10.89
CA ASN A 156 9.51 -25.78 -11.64
C ASN A 156 9.02 -24.40 -11.18
N VAL A 157 9.93 -23.42 -11.22
CA VAL A 157 9.65 -22.03 -10.81
C VAL A 157 10.17 -21.11 -11.90
N ARG A 158 9.29 -20.29 -12.47
CA ARG A 158 9.61 -19.36 -13.56
C ARG A 158 9.00 -18.00 -13.28
N LEU A 159 9.82 -16.96 -13.27
CA LEU A 159 9.32 -15.58 -13.29
C LEU A 159 8.91 -15.27 -14.73
N LEU A 160 7.64 -14.92 -14.95
CA LEU A 160 7.13 -14.55 -16.28
C LEU A 160 7.65 -13.17 -16.65
N ALA A 161 8.02 -12.95 -17.91
CA ALA A 161 8.31 -11.61 -18.42
C ALA A 161 7.06 -10.72 -18.37
N ALA A 162 7.25 -9.39 -18.36
CA ALA A 162 6.16 -8.43 -18.19
C ALA A 162 5.13 -8.47 -19.34
N ASP A 163 5.57 -8.85 -20.54
CA ASP A 163 4.76 -8.97 -21.75
C ASP A 163 4.12 -10.35 -21.93
N GLU A 164 4.49 -11.36 -21.11
CA GLU A 164 3.88 -12.69 -21.16
C GLU A 164 2.49 -12.71 -20.51
N ALA A 165 2.32 -11.98 -19.40
CA ALA A 165 1.06 -11.87 -18.70
C ALA A 165 1.00 -10.62 -17.82
N THR A 166 -0.14 -9.95 -17.84
CA THR A 166 -0.40 -8.73 -17.07
C THR A 166 -1.47 -8.97 -16.01
N VAL A 167 -1.26 -8.38 -14.84
CA VAL A 167 -2.25 -8.32 -13.77
C VAL A 167 -3.05 -7.04 -13.92
N TRP A 168 -4.37 -7.18 -13.91
CA TRP A 168 -5.32 -6.08 -14.00
C TRP A 168 -6.18 -6.04 -12.76
N HIS A 169 -6.70 -4.86 -12.46
CA HIS A 169 -7.75 -4.69 -11.47
C HIS A 169 -8.91 -3.88 -12.04
N ALA A 170 -10.13 -4.36 -11.84
CA ALA A 170 -11.35 -3.73 -12.35
C ALA A 170 -12.39 -3.57 -11.24
N TRP A 171 -13.18 -2.51 -11.29
CA TRP A 171 -14.22 -2.20 -10.32
C TRP A 171 -15.41 -1.51 -10.96
N ASP A 172 -16.56 -1.62 -10.30
CA ASP A 172 -17.79 -0.87 -10.57
C ASP A 172 -18.53 -0.66 -9.24
N ASP A 173 -18.56 0.58 -8.77
CA ASP A 173 -19.23 0.97 -7.51
C ASP A 173 -20.77 0.84 -7.60
N GLY A 174 -21.33 0.72 -8.82
CA GLY A 174 -22.74 0.39 -9.06
C GLY A 174 -23.08 -1.07 -8.76
N GLY A 175 -22.10 -1.91 -8.43
CA GLY A 175 -22.32 -3.29 -7.98
C GLY A 175 -22.62 -4.29 -9.10
N LYS A 176 -22.49 -3.89 -10.37
CA LYS A 176 -22.63 -4.82 -11.49
C LYS A 176 -21.42 -5.78 -11.51
N PRO A 177 -21.63 -7.06 -11.86
CA PRO A 177 -20.51 -7.94 -12.17
C PRO A 177 -19.68 -7.34 -13.31
N ILE A 178 -18.34 -7.32 -13.16
CA ILE A 178 -17.45 -6.77 -14.20
C ILE A 178 -17.48 -7.57 -15.51
N THR A 179 -17.88 -8.84 -15.45
CA THR A 179 -18.05 -9.70 -16.62
C THR A 179 -19.02 -10.83 -16.31
N THR A 180 -19.68 -11.33 -17.35
CA THR A 180 -20.46 -12.58 -17.34
C THR A 180 -19.87 -13.61 -18.31
N ASP A 181 -18.77 -13.28 -18.98
CA ASP A 181 -18.10 -14.16 -19.94
C ASP A 181 -17.37 -15.29 -19.20
N ALA A 182 -17.81 -16.53 -19.46
CA ALA A 182 -17.24 -17.72 -18.87
C ALA A 182 -15.73 -17.89 -19.11
N ALA A 183 -15.21 -17.42 -20.25
CA ALA A 183 -13.78 -17.49 -20.56
C ALA A 183 -12.96 -16.60 -19.61
N LEU A 184 -13.45 -15.39 -19.33
CA LEU A 184 -12.82 -14.46 -18.40
C LEU A 184 -12.98 -14.88 -16.95
N LEU A 185 -14.07 -15.56 -16.59
CA LEU A 185 -14.29 -16.03 -15.22
C LEU A 185 -13.16 -16.95 -14.72
N SER A 186 -12.53 -17.72 -15.62
CA SER A 186 -11.40 -18.62 -15.28
C SER A 186 -10.13 -17.89 -14.84
N THR A 187 -9.99 -16.61 -15.19
CA THR A 187 -8.84 -15.75 -14.87
C THR A 187 -9.21 -14.57 -13.98
N THR A 188 -10.49 -14.48 -13.59
CA THR A 188 -11.04 -13.40 -12.79
C THR A 188 -11.25 -13.88 -11.36
N THR A 189 -10.79 -13.07 -10.42
CA THR A 189 -10.90 -13.33 -8.99
C THR A 189 -11.49 -12.10 -8.32
N LYS A 190 -12.65 -12.25 -7.67
CA LYS A 190 -13.16 -11.19 -6.80
C LYS A 190 -12.13 -10.91 -5.72
N ASP A 191 -11.74 -9.64 -5.56
CA ASP A 191 -10.71 -9.29 -4.59
C ASP A 191 -11.22 -9.61 -3.17
N PRO A 192 -10.57 -10.53 -2.43
CA PRO A 192 -11.09 -11.03 -1.18
C PRO A 192 -10.72 -10.13 0.00
N ARG A 193 -9.92 -9.08 -0.21
CA ARG A 193 -9.33 -8.29 0.88
C ARG A 193 -10.38 -7.45 1.58
N THR A 194 -11.24 -6.78 0.82
CA THR A 194 -12.31 -5.95 1.39
C THR A 194 -13.56 -6.03 0.52
N PRO A 195 -14.77 -5.97 1.12
CA PRO A 195 -16.01 -5.89 0.35
C PRO A 195 -15.99 -4.69 -0.61
N GLY A 196 -16.34 -4.92 -1.88
CA GLY A 196 -16.48 -3.85 -2.87
C GLY A 196 -15.17 -3.29 -3.42
N LEU A 197 -13.99 -3.90 -3.14
CA LEU A 197 -12.74 -3.40 -3.73
C LEU A 197 -12.71 -3.55 -5.25
N GLY A 198 -13.19 -4.70 -5.75
CA GLY A 198 -13.26 -5.01 -7.18
C GLY A 198 -12.83 -6.43 -7.47
N TYR A 199 -12.16 -6.62 -8.59
CA TYR A 199 -11.76 -7.90 -9.14
C TYR A 199 -10.33 -7.81 -9.68
N ARG A 200 -9.56 -8.88 -9.45
CA ARG A 200 -8.27 -9.15 -10.07
C ARG A 200 -8.45 -9.98 -11.33
N LEU A 201 -7.79 -9.61 -12.41
CA LEU A 201 -7.75 -10.41 -13.64
C LEU A 201 -6.30 -10.69 -14.02
N VAL A 202 -6.01 -11.92 -14.42
CA VAL A 202 -4.69 -12.31 -14.92
C VAL A 202 -4.83 -12.71 -16.38
N GLN A 203 -4.30 -11.88 -17.28
CA GLN A 203 -4.43 -12.13 -18.72
C GLN A 203 -3.07 -12.37 -19.35
N GLY A 204 -3.05 -13.32 -20.29
CA GLY A 204 -1.88 -13.55 -21.13
C GLY A 204 -1.73 -12.44 -22.15
N LYS A 205 -0.48 -12.09 -22.43
CA LYS A 205 -0.06 -10.92 -23.22
C LYS A 205 -0.46 -9.61 -22.55
N ASP A 206 0.20 -8.53 -22.95
CA ASP A 206 -0.14 -7.18 -22.51
C ASP A 206 -1.33 -6.62 -23.32
N THR A 207 -2.45 -7.34 -23.30
CA THR A 207 -3.70 -6.91 -23.93
C THR A 207 -4.70 -6.51 -22.86
N PRO A 208 -5.36 -5.34 -23.01
CA PRO A 208 -6.43 -4.94 -22.10
C PRO A 208 -7.55 -5.98 -22.03
N PRO A 209 -8.17 -6.16 -20.85
CA PRO A 209 -9.28 -7.09 -20.70
C PRO A 209 -10.49 -6.57 -21.50
N PRO A 210 -11.25 -7.44 -22.18
CA PRO A 210 -12.40 -7.03 -22.98
C PRO A 210 -13.61 -6.78 -22.05
N LEU A 211 -13.52 -5.71 -21.26
CA LEU A 211 -14.54 -5.25 -20.33
C LEU A 211 -15.23 -4.01 -20.91
N ASP A 212 -16.53 -3.89 -20.65
CA ASP A 212 -17.30 -2.67 -20.95
C ASP A 212 -17.10 -1.64 -19.82
N LEU A 213 -15.86 -1.20 -19.68
CA LEU A 213 -15.38 -0.26 -18.67
C LEU A 213 -14.30 0.61 -19.30
N ASP A 214 -14.05 1.80 -18.75
CA ASP A 214 -12.97 2.65 -19.21
C ASP A 214 -11.63 2.28 -18.56
N ALA A 215 -10.55 2.35 -19.36
CA ALA A 215 -9.20 2.22 -18.85
C ALA A 215 -8.84 3.42 -17.95
N THR A 216 -8.12 3.16 -16.87
CA THR A 216 -7.58 4.17 -15.97
C THR A 216 -6.18 3.77 -15.47
N THR A 217 -5.62 4.56 -14.55
CA THR A 217 -4.25 4.43 -14.04
C THR A 217 -4.15 3.53 -12.82
N GLU A 218 -2.95 2.99 -12.57
CA GLU A 218 -2.63 2.30 -11.32
C GLU A 218 -2.75 3.22 -10.09
N ASP A 219 -2.56 4.53 -10.26
CA ASP A 219 -2.80 5.51 -9.19
C ASP A 219 -4.27 5.52 -8.76
N SER A 220 -5.22 5.43 -9.71
CA SER A 220 -6.65 5.33 -9.39
C SER A 220 -6.94 4.10 -8.53
N TYR A 221 -6.34 2.96 -8.86
CA TYR A 221 -6.41 1.75 -8.05
C TYR A 221 -5.78 1.94 -6.66
N THR A 222 -4.59 2.54 -6.60
CA THR A 222 -3.85 2.76 -5.35
C THR A 222 -4.61 3.69 -4.40
N ILE A 223 -5.18 4.79 -4.91
CA ILE A 223 -6.01 5.69 -4.12
C ILE A 223 -7.23 4.94 -3.59
N ARG A 224 -7.93 4.14 -4.41
CA ARG A 224 -9.06 3.31 -3.95
C ARG A 224 -8.65 2.36 -2.82
N ARG A 225 -7.50 1.71 -2.90
CA ARG A 225 -6.95 0.89 -1.81
C ARG A 225 -6.68 1.70 -0.55
N TYR A 226 -6.06 2.87 -0.67
CA TYR A 226 -5.78 3.76 0.46
C TYR A 226 -7.06 4.22 1.13
N MET A 227 -8.09 4.55 0.36
CA MET A 227 -9.41 4.92 0.89
C MET A 227 -10.07 3.78 1.67
N GLN A 228 -9.75 2.52 1.37
CA GLN A 228 -10.26 1.34 2.07
C GLN A 228 -9.30 0.77 3.13
N GLY A 229 -8.11 1.32 3.31
CA GLY A 229 -7.13 0.83 4.28
C GLY A 229 -6.40 -0.45 3.86
N VAL A 230 -6.27 -0.71 2.56
CA VAL A 230 -5.72 -1.96 2.02
C VAL A 230 -4.26 -1.77 1.62
N ALA A 231 -3.36 -2.38 2.41
CA ALA A 231 -1.93 -2.41 2.10
C ALA A 231 -1.59 -3.46 1.03
N GLU A 232 -0.64 -3.14 0.16
CA GLU A 232 -0.11 -4.00 -0.90
C GLU A 232 1.35 -3.68 -1.21
N GLY A 233 2.17 -4.72 -1.35
CA GLY A 233 3.58 -4.59 -1.70
C GLY A 233 4.49 -4.12 -0.56
N GLN A 234 5.79 -4.11 -0.84
CA GLN A 234 6.83 -3.99 0.21
C GLN A 234 7.07 -2.56 0.68
N ASP A 235 6.59 -1.58 -0.08
CA ASP A 235 6.59 -0.18 0.36
C ASP A 235 5.56 0.10 1.46
N GLU A 236 4.51 -0.71 1.54
CA GLU A 236 3.40 -0.58 2.49
C GLU A 236 3.46 -1.65 3.58
N ILE A 237 4.01 -2.82 3.25
CA ILE A 237 4.20 -3.96 4.16
C ILE A 237 5.69 -4.22 4.34
N ILE A 238 6.26 -3.63 5.39
CA ILE A 238 7.71 -3.69 5.67
C ILE A 238 8.15 -5.15 5.85
N ARG A 239 8.94 -5.64 4.90
CA ARG A 239 9.49 -6.99 4.86
C ARG A 239 10.26 -7.32 6.15
N GLU A 240 10.07 -8.54 6.66
CA GLU A 240 10.70 -9.07 7.88
C GLU A 240 10.36 -8.33 9.19
N HIS A 241 9.63 -7.21 9.14
CA HIS A 241 9.20 -6.45 10.32
C HIS A 241 7.69 -6.51 10.55
N ALA A 242 6.90 -6.52 9.48
CA ALA A 242 5.45 -6.54 9.56
C ALA A 242 4.92 -7.88 10.11
N LEU A 243 3.93 -7.80 11.00
CA LEU A 243 3.15 -8.93 11.47
C LEU A 243 1.89 -9.07 10.60
N PRO A 244 1.47 -10.29 10.21
CA PRO A 244 0.28 -10.48 9.38
C PRO A 244 -1.00 -9.83 9.95
N GLN A 245 -1.19 -9.87 11.28
CA GLN A 245 -2.32 -9.22 11.91
C GLN A 245 -2.19 -7.69 11.97
N GLU A 246 -0.96 -7.15 12.04
CA GLU A 246 -0.78 -5.70 11.99
C GLU A 246 -1.07 -5.15 10.59
N THR A 247 -0.99 -5.99 9.55
CA THR A 247 -1.35 -5.63 8.17
C THR A 247 -2.80 -5.97 7.83
N ASN A 248 -3.62 -6.39 8.79
CA ASN A 248 -5.02 -6.81 8.62
C ASN A 248 -5.23 -8.07 7.76
N MET A 249 -4.20 -8.89 7.49
CA MET A 249 -4.36 -10.13 6.72
C MET A 249 -5.34 -11.12 7.38
N ASP A 250 -5.51 -11.03 8.69
CA ASP A 250 -6.49 -11.80 9.47
C ASP A 250 -7.95 -11.45 9.14
N TYR A 251 -8.21 -10.23 8.68
CA TYR A 251 -9.53 -9.77 8.25
C TYR A 251 -9.68 -9.64 6.73
N MET A 252 -8.57 -9.67 5.99
CA MET A 252 -8.53 -9.61 4.53
C MET A 252 -8.49 -11.01 3.87
N ASN A 253 -8.96 -12.05 4.56
CA ASN A 253 -8.93 -13.44 4.09
C ASN A 253 -7.53 -13.94 3.70
N GLY A 254 -6.47 -13.36 4.26
CA GLY A 254 -5.07 -13.68 3.94
C GLY A 254 -4.47 -14.78 4.80
N ILE A 255 -5.17 -15.25 5.85
CA ILE A 255 -4.70 -16.29 6.77
C ILE A 255 -5.81 -17.32 6.94
N ASP A 256 -5.50 -18.59 6.68
CA ASP A 256 -6.37 -19.69 7.11
C ASP A 256 -5.87 -20.23 8.45
N TYR A 257 -6.69 -20.12 9.50
CA TYR A 257 -6.36 -20.64 10.83
C TYR A 257 -6.67 -22.15 10.98
N HIS A 258 -7.37 -22.75 10.03
CA HIS A 258 -7.81 -24.14 10.05
C HIS A 258 -7.01 -25.04 9.09
N LYS A 259 -6.04 -24.49 8.35
CA LYS A 259 -5.14 -25.29 7.51
C LYS A 259 -4.04 -25.95 8.33
N GLY A 260 -3.37 -26.92 7.71
CA GLY A 260 -2.18 -27.57 8.27
C GLY A 260 -0.96 -26.64 8.42
N CYS A 261 0.13 -27.19 8.95
CA CYS A 261 1.32 -26.42 9.29
C CYS A 261 1.93 -25.67 8.11
N TYR A 262 2.36 -24.43 8.36
CA TYR A 262 3.13 -23.63 7.41
C TYR A 262 4.24 -22.82 8.10
N VAL A 263 5.22 -22.35 7.33
CA VAL A 263 6.36 -21.57 7.85
C VAL A 263 5.88 -20.30 8.56
N GLY A 264 6.33 -20.09 9.81
CA GLY A 264 6.00 -18.89 10.60
C GLY A 264 4.62 -18.91 11.26
N GLN A 265 3.90 -20.05 11.24
CA GLN A 265 2.57 -20.19 11.80
C GLN A 265 2.50 -19.96 13.32
N GLU A 266 3.51 -20.41 14.09
CA GLU A 266 3.50 -20.42 15.56
C GLU A 266 3.14 -19.06 16.14
N LEU A 267 3.83 -18.00 15.69
CA LEU A 267 3.54 -16.66 16.17
C LEU A 267 2.18 -16.15 15.69
N THR A 268 1.81 -16.46 14.46
CA THR A 268 0.52 -16.06 13.88
C THR A 268 -0.64 -16.64 14.70
N ILE A 269 -0.59 -17.93 15.05
CA ILE A 269 -1.59 -18.59 15.89
C ILE A 269 -1.56 -18.05 17.32
N ARG A 270 -0.37 -17.90 17.92
CA ARG A 270 -0.24 -17.35 19.27
C ARG A 270 -0.86 -15.96 19.38
N THR A 271 -0.62 -15.09 18.40
CA THR A 271 -1.22 -13.76 18.34
C THR A 271 -2.74 -13.83 18.20
N LYS A 272 -3.28 -14.77 17.41
CA LYS A 272 -4.74 -14.93 17.25
C LYS A 272 -5.45 -15.33 18.53
N HIS A 273 -4.87 -16.25 19.32
CA HIS A 273 -5.56 -16.83 20.49
C HIS A 273 -5.21 -16.19 21.82
N ARG A 274 -4.01 -15.62 21.95
CA ARG A 274 -3.50 -15.10 23.24
C ARG A 274 -2.98 -13.66 23.14
N GLY A 275 -2.86 -13.12 21.94
CA GLY A 275 -2.32 -11.78 21.72
C GLY A 275 -3.40 -10.73 21.56
N VAL A 276 -3.07 -9.49 21.94
CA VAL A 276 -3.85 -8.31 21.59
C VAL A 276 -3.10 -7.56 20.48
N VAL A 277 -3.74 -7.39 19.33
CA VAL A 277 -3.18 -6.66 18.19
C VAL A 277 -3.44 -5.18 18.38
N ARG A 278 -2.44 -4.47 18.91
CA ARG A 278 -2.54 -3.04 19.26
C ARG A 278 -2.27 -2.09 18.10
N LYS A 279 -1.52 -2.55 17.10
CA LYS A 279 -1.16 -1.76 15.93
C LYS A 279 -1.79 -2.37 14.70
N ARG A 280 -2.40 -1.55 13.86
CA ARG A 280 -2.91 -1.97 12.56
C ARG A 280 -2.61 -0.91 11.51
N ILE A 281 -2.44 -1.34 10.27
CA ILE A 281 -2.41 -0.44 9.13
C ILE A 281 -3.82 0.15 8.99
N LEU A 282 -3.91 1.47 8.97
CA LEU A 282 -5.15 2.22 8.79
C LEU A 282 -4.99 3.19 7.62
N PRO A 283 -6.10 3.52 6.94
CA PRO A 283 -6.13 4.65 6.04
C PRO A 283 -5.97 5.96 6.82
N CYS A 284 -5.17 6.85 6.25
CA CYS A 284 -4.84 8.14 6.84
C CYS A 284 -5.07 9.26 5.84
N MET A 285 -5.45 10.43 6.37
CA MET A 285 -5.55 11.68 5.63
C MET A 285 -4.59 12.69 6.26
N ILE A 286 -3.77 13.34 5.43
CA ILE A 286 -2.95 14.47 5.86
C ILE A 286 -3.69 15.78 5.64
N TYR A 287 -3.41 16.78 6.47
CA TYR A 287 -4.01 18.10 6.39
C TYR A 287 -3.07 19.16 6.99
N ASP A 288 -3.28 20.41 6.58
CA ASP A 288 -2.45 21.53 7.02
C ASP A 288 -2.56 21.74 8.54
N VAL A 289 -1.47 22.20 9.14
CA VAL A 289 -1.39 22.45 10.59
C VAL A 289 -2.46 23.43 11.07
N ASP A 290 -2.86 24.38 10.23
CA ASP A 290 -3.85 25.41 10.56
C ASP A 290 -5.30 25.00 10.23
N ARG A 291 -5.51 23.82 9.61
CA ARG A 291 -6.86 23.33 9.29
C ARG A 291 -7.44 22.52 10.44
N ALA A 292 -8.77 22.58 10.56
CA ALA A 292 -9.52 21.76 11.50
C ALA A 292 -9.39 20.27 11.16
N ILE A 293 -9.47 19.43 12.19
CA ILE A 293 -9.41 17.97 12.07
C ILE A 293 -10.47 17.48 11.07
N PRO A 294 -10.08 16.77 9.99
CA PRO A 294 -11.03 16.20 9.04
C PRO A 294 -11.99 15.23 9.73
N GLN A 295 -13.28 15.29 9.40
CA GLN A 295 -14.27 14.38 10.00
C GLN A 295 -14.51 13.12 9.16
N THR A 296 -14.19 13.18 7.86
CA THR A 296 -14.35 12.06 6.93
C THR A 296 -13.09 11.90 6.11
N LEU A 297 -12.76 10.66 5.77
CA LEU A 297 -11.66 10.33 4.86
C LEU A 297 -12.10 10.64 3.44
N GLN A 298 -11.35 11.50 2.73
CA GLN A 298 -11.68 11.89 1.35
C GLN A 298 -10.40 12.17 0.56
N TYR A 299 -10.30 11.65 -0.66
CA TYR A 299 -9.28 12.07 -1.61
C TYR A 299 -9.77 13.31 -2.37
N ARG A 300 -8.99 14.40 -2.36
CA ARG A 300 -9.45 15.70 -2.89
C ARG A 300 -8.38 16.40 -3.73
N PRO A 301 -8.01 15.86 -4.90
CA PRO A 301 -6.88 16.37 -5.68
C PRO A 301 -7.09 17.81 -6.18
N GLU A 302 -8.34 18.23 -6.42
CA GLU A 302 -8.68 19.57 -6.95
C GLU A 302 -8.84 20.63 -5.85
N GLN A 303 -9.38 20.25 -4.68
CA GLN A 303 -9.53 21.17 -3.53
C GLN A 303 -8.22 21.30 -2.75
N ASP A 304 -7.38 20.26 -2.80
CA ASP A 304 -6.06 20.20 -2.18
C ASP A 304 -4.94 20.54 -3.17
N ALA A 305 -5.25 21.09 -4.35
CA ALA A 305 -4.27 21.72 -5.23
C ALA A 305 -3.48 22.87 -4.56
N ASN A 306 -3.86 23.24 -3.32
CA ASN A 306 -3.10 24.05 -2.38
C ASN A 306 -3.35 23.54 -0.93
N HIS A 307 -2.43 22.74 -0.39
CA HIS A 307 -2.24 22.52 1.04
C HIS A 307 -1.76 23.81 1.76
N GLY A 308 -2.49 24.92 1.57
CA GLY A 308 -1.97 26.25 1.84
C GLY A 308 -0.76 26.58 0.95
N PRO A 309 -0.12 27.74 1.15
CA PRO A 309 1.01 28.19 0.33
C PRO A 309 2.27 27.29 0.39
N GLU A 310 2.32 26.27 1.27
CA GLU A 310 3.49 25.40 1.47
C GLU A 310 3.25 23.91 1.28
N GLY A 311 2.00 23.44 1.26
CA GLY A 311 1.83 22.10 1.82
C GLY A 311 2.14 20.94 0.88
N LEU A 312 2.47 19.87 1.57
CA LEU A 312 3.35 18.83 1.07
C LEU A 312 2.52 17.59 0.77
N PRO A 313 2.54 17.09 -0.47
CA PRO A 313 1.78 15.90 -0.81
C PRO A 313 2.39 14.70 -0.09
N ALA A 314 1.56 13.70 0.18
CA ALA A 314 1.84 12.53 0.99
C ALA A 314 3.05 11.72 0.50
N GLU A 315 3.37 11.81 -0.79
CA GLU A 315 4.53 11.24 -1.49
C GLU A 315 5.86 11.81 -0.99
N THR A 316 5.87 13.04 -0.49
CA THR A 316 7.09 13.71 0.01
C THR A 316 7.45 13.32 1.44
N ILE A 317 6.54 12.65 2.15
CA ILE A 317 6.73 12.23 3.53
C ILE A 317 7.57 10.94 3.53
N PRO A 318 8.76 10.93 4.17
CA PRO A 318 9.58 9.73 4.23
C PRO A 318 8.84 8.58 4.90
N ARG A 319 9.07 7.37 4.39
CA ARG A 319 8.52 6.15 4.99
C ARG A 319 9.02 5.99 6.42
N GLU A 320 8.18 5.39 7.24
CA GLU A 320 8.42 5.18 8.67
C GLU A 320 8.55 6.47 9.51
N THR A 321 8.21 7.64 8.97
CA THR A 321 8.12 8.89 9.74
C THR A 321 7.21 8.68 10.95
N SER A 322 7.71 9.01 12.14
CA SER A 322 6.96 8.79 13.39
C SER A 322 5.75 9.71 13.46
N ILE A 323 4.61 9.15 13.81
CA ILE A 323 3.38 9.90 14.10
C ILE A 323 3.42 10.31 15.58
N GLY A 324 3.56 11.61 15.85
CA GLY A 324 3.55 12.18 17.20
C GLY A 324 2.19 12.78 17.57
N ARG A 325 1.90 12.91 18.87
CA ARG A 325 0.78 13.73 19.35
C ARG A 325 1.18 15.21 19.27
N SER A 326 0.32 16.04 18.67
CA SER A 326 0.52 17.49 18.63
C SER A 326 0.48 18.08 20.04
N GLY A 327 1.41 19.00 20.35
CA GLY A 327 1.46 19.71 21.63
C GLY A 327 1.82 18.86 22.86
N LYS A 328 2.08 17.55 22.72
CA LYS A 328 2.44 16.67 23.84
C LYS A 328 3.60 15.76 23.47
N ARG A 329 4.68 15.79 24.26
CA ARG A 329 5.73 14.76 24.17
C ARG A 329 5.19 13.45 24.73
N GLY A 330 5.48 12.35 24.06
CA GLY A 330 5.02 11.04 24.50
C GLY A 330 5.40 9.93 23.52
N ARG A 331 4.84 8.75 23.79
CA ARG A 331 5.00 7.59 22.92
C ARG A 331 4.47 7.88 21.52
N SER A 332 5.22 7.46 20.51
CA SER A 332 4.77 7.50 19.11
C SER A 332 3.42 6.79 18.94
N ALA A 333 2.49 7.47 18.27
CA ALA A 333 1.16 6.98 17.94
C ALA A 333 1.17 5.99 16.77
N GLY A 334 2.25 5.95 15.99
CA GLY A 334 2.37 5.09 14.83
C GLY A 334 3.51 5.51 13.90
N LYS A 335 3.53 4.91 12.72
CA LYS A 335 4.48 5.24 11.65
C LYS A 335 3.74 5.46 10.34
N TRP A 336 4.12 6.50 9.60
CA TRP A 336 3.71 6.68 8.22
C TRP A 336 4.28 5.58 7.33
N LEU A 337 3.52 5.11 6.34
CA LEU A 337 3.99 4.07 5.40
C LEU A 337 4.18 4.68 4.01
N LYS A 338 3.08 5.02 3.33
CA LYS A 338 3.09 5.56 1.97
C LYS A 338 1.77 6.29 1.71
N GLY A 339 1.74 7.24 0.78
CA GLY A 339 0.52 7.92 0.37
C GLY A 339 0.63 8.56 -1.01
N ILE A 340 -0.51 9.04 -1.50
CA ILE A 340 -0.69 9.77 -2.75
C ILE A 340 -1.58 10.99 -2.49
N GLY A 341 -1.17 12.17 -2.96
CA GLY A 341 -1.86 13.43 -2.71
C GLY A 341 -2.07 13.70 -1.23
N ASN A 342 -3.30 13.63 -0.74
CA ASN A 342 -3.64 13.90 0.66
C ASN A 342 -3.99 12.64 1.49
N VAL A 343 -3.91 11.44 0.91
CA VAL A 343 -4.28 10.18 1.57
C VAL A 343 -3.14 9.17 1.54
N GLY A 344 -3.18 8.20 2.45
CA GLY A 344 -2.21 7.11 2.48
C GLY A 344 -2.48 6.12 3.58
N LEU A 345 -1.45 5.36 3.96
CA LEU A 345 -1.51 4.35 4.99
C LEU A 345 -0.52 4.67 6.13
N GLY A 346 -0.95 4.38 7.36
CA GLY A 346 -0.12 4.45 8.55
C GLY A 346 -0.27 3.21 9.42
N LEU A 347 0.84 2.73 10.00
CA LEU A 347 0.81 1.73 11.06
C LEU A 347 0.45 2.43 12.37
N CYS A 348 -0.83 2.40 12.73
CA CYS A 348 -1.40 3.18 13.81
C CYS A 348 -1.62 2.32 15.06
N ARG A 349 -1.36 2.88 16.24
CA ARG A 349 -1.81 2.33 17.52
C ARG A 349 -3.30 2.62 17.69
N LEU A 350 -4.09 1.57 17.78
CA LEU A 350 -5.55 1.65 17.85
C LEU A 350 -5.99 2.44 19.08
N GLU A 351 -5.41 2.15 20.24
CA GLU A 351 -5.76 2.76 21.53
C GLU A 351 -5.37 4.24 21.66
N ILE A 352 -4.56 4.76 20.73
CA ILE A 352 -4.07 6.13 20.69
C ILE A 352 -4.81 6.96 19.65
N MET A 353 -4.94 6.43 18.43
CA MET A 353 -5.42 7.17 17.27
C MET A 353 -6.90 6.95 16.95
N THR A 354 -7.55 5.98 17.59
CA THR A 354 -8.91 5.56 17.25
C THR A 354 -9.74 5.26 18.49
N ASP A 355 -11.04 5.25 18.31
CA ASP A 355 -12.06 4.84 19.27
C ASP A 355 -12.20 3.32 19.42
N VAL A 356 -11.36 2.52 18.75
CA VAL A 356 -11.40 1.06 18.83
C VAL A 356 -10.98 0.60 20.22
N VAL A 357 -11.88 -0.12 20.88
CA VAL A 357 -11.61 -0.78 22.16
C VAL A 357 -10.97 -2.14 21.91
N LEU A 358 -9.84 -2.41 22.55
CA LEU A 358 -9.11 -3.66 22.41
C LEU A 358 -9.69 -4.75 23.33
N PRO A 359 -9.70 -6.03 22.91
CA PRO A 359 -10.20 -7.12 23.75
C PRO A 359 -9.50 -7.18 25.12
N GLY A 360 -10.29 -7.28 26.18
CA GLY A 360 -9.81 -7.42 27.56
C GLY A 360 -9.36 -6.12 28.23
N GLU A 361 -9.50 -4.96 27.58
CA GLU A 361 -9.20 -3.66 28.20
C GLU A 361 -10.46 -3.02 28.79
N THR A 362 -10.47 -2.83 30.11
CA THR A 362 -11.52 -2.11 30.87
C THR A 362 -11.19 -0.64 31.12
N ALA A 363 -9.96 -0.21 30.83
CA ALA A 363 -9.52 1.16 31.01
C ALA A 363 -9.94 2.04 29.83
N ALA A 364 -10.22 3.32 30.10
CA ALA A 364 -10.48 4.32 29.07
C ALA A 364 -9.33 4.33 28.07
N SER A 365 -9.64 4.10 26.79
CA SER A 365 -8.70 4.28 25.69
C SER A 365 -7.98 5.62 25.87
N THR A 366 -6.65 5.67 25.68
CA THR A 366 -5.94 6.96 25.69
C THR A 366 -6.33 7.87 24.53
N PHE A 367 -7.23 7.40 23.66
CA PHE A 367 -7.86 8.15 22.60
C PHE A 367 -8.70 9.29 23.14
N ASP A 368 -8.51 10.45 22.52
CA ASP A 368 -9.30 11.65 22.71
C ASP A 368 -9.61 12.16 21.30
N PRO A 369 -10.89 12.32 20.90
CA PRO A 369 -11.26 12.77 19.57
C PRO A 369 -10.76 14.19 19.24
N ALA A 370 -10.39 14.99 20.24
CA ALA A 370 -9.76 16.29 20.06
C ALA A 370 -8.22 16.20 19.89
N SER A 371 -7.62 15.02 20.07
CA SER A 371 -6.17 14.84 19.87
C SER A 371 -5.80 14.94 18.41
N GLU A 372 -4.86 15.84 18.13
CA GLU A 372 -4.24 15.99 16.82
C GLU A 372 -2.91 15.25 16.75
N PHE A 373 -2.56 14.77 15.57
CA PHE A 373 -1.32 14.05 15.33
C PHE A 373 -0.51 14.74 14.24
N LEU A 374 0.81 14.64 14.35
CA LEU A 374 1.76 15.37 13.51
C LEU A 374 2.82 14.42 12.94
N LEU A 375 3.17 14.65 11.68
CA LEU A 375 4.34 14.12 11.01
C LEU A 375 5.34 15.26 10.85
N GLN A 376 6.58 15.05 11.28
CA GLN A 376 7.67 16.02 11.12
C GLN A 376 8.88 15.32 10.50
N TRP A 377 9.48 15.95 9.50
CA TRP A 377 10.67 15.45 8.81
C TRP A 377 11.45 16.59 8.17
N GLY A 378 12.68 16.31 7.74
CA GLY A 378 13.59 17.29 7.16
C GLY A 378 14.75 17.64 8.11
N GLU A 379 15.66 18.46 7.61
CA GLU A 379 16.86 18.91 8.34
C GLU A 379 16.58 20.20 9.12
N GLU A 380 17.51 20.62 10.00
CA GLU A 380 17.32 21.74 10.93
C GLU A 380 16.85 23.05 10.25
N ASP A 381 17.25 23.29 9.00
CA ASP A 381 16.89 24.49 8.24
C ASP A 381 15.58 24.38 7.43
N LYS A 382 15.00 23.18 7.29
CA LYS A 382 13.75 22.89 6.56
C LYS A 382 12.95 21.80 7.27
N ASN A 383 12.28 22.19 8.35
CA ASN A 383 11.43 21.29 9.13
C ASN A 383 10.02 21.25 8.55
N ASN A 384 9.75 20.25 7.72
CA ASN A 384 8.43 20.01 7.14
C ASN A 384 7.50 19.42 8.21
N ALA A 385 6.26 19.89 8.24
CA ALA A 385 5.27 19.40 9.19
C ALA A 385 3.88 19.36 8.56
N VAL A 386 3.18 18.23 8.71
CA VAL A 386 1.75 18.10 8.36
C VAL A 386 1.02 17.38 9.48
N LYS A 387 -0.26 17.71 9.68
CA LYS A 387 -1.12 16.94 10.57
C LYS A 387 -1.67 15.72 9.85
N ILE A 388 -2.02 14.70 10.63
CA ILE A 388 -2.52 13.42 10.15
C ILE A 388 -3.71 12.95 10.99
N LYS A 389 -4.68 12.31 10.34
CA LYS A 389 -5.77 11.59 10.99
C LYS A 389 -5.90 10.19 10.42
N ALA A 390 -6.01 9.20 11.29
CA ALA A 390 -6.33 7.83 10.93
C ALA A 390 -7.84 7.60 10.97
N PHE A 391 -8.34 6.74 10.08
CA PHE A 391 -9.74 6.33 10.02
C PHE A 391 -9.80 4.81 10.12
N VAL A 392 -10.86 4.27 10.72
CA VAL A 392 -11.06 2.82 10.78
C VAL A 392 -12.16 2.45 9.80
N PRO A 393 -11.84 1.74 8.69
CA PRO A 393 -12.84 1.30 7.73
C PRO A 393 -13.94 0.46 8.37
N GLU A 394 -15.14 0.55 7.83
CA GLU A 394 -16.31 -0.18 8.33
C GLU A 394 -16.08 -1.71 8.34
N TRP A 395 -15.51 -2.26 7.26
CA TRP A 395 -15.19 -3.69 7.18
C TRP A 395 -14.26 -4.15 8.32
N LEU A 396 -13.30 -3.30 8.71
CA LEU A 396 -12.36 -3.60 9.78
C LEU A 396 -13.03 -3.47 11.15
N ARG A 397 -13.90 -2.45 11.34
CA ARG A 397 -14.71 -2.32 12.57
C ARG A 397 -15.57 -3.56 12.79
N ASN A 398 -16.26 -4.02 11.74
CA ASN A 398 -17.10 -5.22 11.79
C ASN A 398 -16.25 -6.47 12.11
N GLY A 399 -15.09 -6.61 11.47
CA GLY A 399 -14.14 -7.69 11.76
C GLY A 399 -13.67 -7.69 13.22
N LEU A 400 -13.30 -6.53 13.75
CA LEU A 400 -12.85 -6.36 15.14
C LEU A 400 -13.97 -6.64 16.15
N ALA A 401 -15.18 -6.16 15.88
CA ALA A 401 -16.35 -6.39 16.74
C ALA A 401 -16.76 -7.87 16.77
N SER A 402 -16.69 -8.58 15.64
CA SER A 402 -17.01 -10.02 15.59
C SER A 402 -15.99 -10.92 16.31
N ALA A 403 -14.83 -10.39 16.68
CA ALA A 403 -13.77 -11.11 17.38
C ALA A 403 -13.75 -10.87 18.89
N GLN A 404 -14.57 -9.93 19.39
CA GLN A 404 -14.85 -9.73 20.82
C GLN A 404 -15.94 -10.69 21.27
#